data_AF-A0A1I1B1F1-F1
#
_entry.id   AF-A0A1I1B1F1-F1
#
_cell.length_a   1.000
_cell.length_b   1.000
_cell.length_c   1.000
_cell.angle_alpha   90.00
_cell.angle_beta   90.00
_cell.angle_gamma   90.00
#
_symmetry.space_group_name_H-M   'P 1'
#
loop_
_entity.id
_entity.type
_entity.pdbx_description
1 polymer ?
#
loop_
_entity_poly.entity_id
_entity_poly.type
_entity_poly.pdbx_seq_one_letter_code
_entity_poly.pdbx_strand_id
1 'polypeptide(L)'
;MGKIHCLAKNYTLKEGACTRKQWNEDLNFKGEYAIDEEDCVIYNIWTEIIKEMNTFPKDKDSYGLIHNDFHQYNFFIYDGDITVFDFDDCLYHWYICDVAIAIYHSLQTISVKSVQERVEFGIKFTESFLKGYLEENKIKEKWIDRIPLFLEYRRICSYNFILKLWRKNELNDCQKEYLRNMRYNIENRIPYINIDFKRLKKLSESNKL
;
A
#
# COMPACT_ATOMS: atom_id res chain seq x y z
N MET A 1 12.54 3.86 -4.00
CA MET A 1 11.19 3.98 -4.60
C MET A 1 11.04 5.19 -5.54
N GLY A 2 11.37 6.43 -5.11
CA GLY A 2 11.21 7.63 -5.96
C GLY A 2 11.80 7.47 -7.38
N LYS A 3 13.07 7.03 -7.49
CA LYS A 3 13.73 6.72 -8.78
C LYS A 3 12.93 5.73 -9.65
N ILE A 4 12.40 4.65 -9.05
CA ILE A 4 11.61 3.63 -9.76
C ILE A 4 10.37 4.27 -10.38
N HIS A 5 9.61 5.04 -9.60
CA HIS A 5 8.42 5.71 -10.12
C HIS A 5 8.77 6.76 -11.17
N CYS A 6 9.85 7.52 -10.99
CA CYS A 6 10.32 8.50 -11.98
C CYS A 6 10.62 7.83 -13.34
N LEU A 7 11.31 6.69 -13.33
CA LEU A 7 11.58 5.89 -14.53
C LEU A 7 10.29 5.31 -15.13
N ALA A 8 9.38 4.82 -14.30
CA ALA A 8 8.10 4.23 -14.73
C ALA A 8 7.22 5.22 -15.51
N LYS A 9 7.32 6.53 -15.25
CA LYS A 9 6.61 7.58 -16.02
C LYS A 9 6.95 7.59 -17.52
N ASN A 10 8.13 7.12 -17.88
CA ASN A 10 8.61 7.07 -19.26
C ASN A 10 8.69 5.63 -19.80
N TYR A 11 8.26 4.65 -19.01
CA TYR A 11 8.21 3.27 -19.46
C TYR A 11 7.23 3.13 -20.62
N THR A 12 7.74 2.58 -21.72
CA THR A 12 6.94 2.24 -22.89
C THR A 12 6.99 0.74 -23.05
N LEU A 13 5.83 0.10 -23.20
CA LEU A 13 5.74 -1.33 -23.41
C LEU A 13 6.45 -1.67 -24.73
N LYS A 14 7.41 -2.60 -24.67
CA LYS A 14 8.09 -3.10 -25.88
C LYS A 14 7.09 -3.89 -26.73
N GLU A 15 7.26 -3.83 -28.03
CA GLU A 15 6.48 -4.63 -28.97
C GLU A 15 6.58 -6.13 -28.62
N GLY A 16 5.43 -6.81 -28.59
CA GLY A 16 5.33 -8.22 -28.22
C GLY A 16 5.34 -8.51 -26.71
N ALA A 17 5.56 -7.53 -25.83
CA ALA A 17 5.48 -7.73 -24.40
C ALA A 17 4.01 -7.69 -23.90
N CYS A 18 3.67 -8.56 -22.94
CA CYS A 18 2.36 -8.51 -22.29
C CYS A 18 2.25 -7.29 -21.36
N THR A 19 1.14 -6.58 -21.42
CA THR A 19 0.84 -5.53 -20.44
C THR A 19 0.65 -6.13 -19.05
N ARG A 20 1.13 -5.43 -18.03
CA ARG A 20 0.80 -5.75 -16.64
C ARG A 20 -0.64 -5.35 -16.35
N LYS A 21 -1.23 -5.99 -15.33
CA LYS A 21 -2.60 -5.75 -14.86
C LYS A 21 -2.81 -4.30 -14.45
N GLN A 22 -4.03 -3.80 -14.57
CA GLN A 22 -4.47 -2.60 -13.87
C GLN A 22 -4.76 -2.92 -12.39
N TRP A 23 -4.80 -1.88 -11.56
CA TRP A 23 -5.09 -2.01 -10.13
C TRP A 23 -6.36 -2.78 -9.79
N ASN A 24 -7.37 -2.74 -10.67
CA ASN A 24 -8.66 -3.40 -10.51
C ASN A 24 -8.77 -4.75 -11.25
N GLU A 25 -7.63 -5.36 -11.59
CA GLU A 25 -7.56 -6.64 -12.30
C GLU A 25 -6.73 -7.69 -11.54
N ASP A 26 -6.29 -7.35 -10.32
CA ASP A 26 -5.55 -8.26 -9.46
C ASP A 26 -6.45 -9.34 -8.81
N LEU A 27 -5.83 -10.16 -7.96
CA LEU A 27 -6.49 -11.26 -7.26
C LEU A 27 -7.64 -10.83 -6.34
N ASN A 28 -7.66 -9.58 -5.87
CA ASN A 28 -8.71 -9.06 -5.00
C ASN A 28 -10.01 -8.76 -5.77
N PHE A 29 -9.97 -8.72 -7.11
CA PHE A 29 -11.15 -8.47 -7.95
C PHE A 29 -11.65 -9.72 -8.68
N LYS A 30 -10.80 -10.74 -8.85
CA LYS A 30 -11.12 -11.92 -9.68
C LYS A 30 -10.51 -13.20 -9.13
N GLY A 31 -11.20 -14.31 -9.36
CA GLY A 31 -10.73 -15.66 -9.01
C GLY A 31 -10.95 -16.01 -7.55
N GLU A 32 -10.21 -17.02 -7.07
CA GLU A 32 -10.38 -17.58 -5.71
C GLU A 32 -10.26 -16.52 -4.62
N TYR A 33 -9.44 -15.48 -4.84
CA TYR A 33 -9.17 -14.43 -3.87
C TYR A 33 -10.03 -13.17 -4.06
N ALA A 34 -11.04 -13.17 -4.93
CA ALA A 34 -11.88 -11.99 -5.13
C ALA A 34 -12.60 -11.59 -3.82
N ILE A 35 -12.67 -10.30 -3.51
CA ILE A 35 -13.53 -9.80 -2.44
C ILE A 35 -14.95 -9.72 -3.01
N ASP A 36 -15.85 -10.53 -2.48
CA ASP A 36 -17.22 -10.72 -2.98
C ASP A 36 -18.25 -10.57 -1.86
N GLU A 37 -19.52 -10.73 -2.23
CA GLU A 37 -20.67 -10.48 -1.36
C GLU A 37 -20.89 -11.54 -0.26
N GLU A 38 -20.10 -12.64 -0.24
CA GLU A 38 -20.20 -13.65 0.83
C GLU A 38 -19.94 -13.05 2.22
N ASP A 39 -19.03 -12.07 2.30
CA ASP A 39 -18.76 -11.28 3.49
C ASP A 39 -19.25 -9.84 3.30
N CYS A 40 -20.57 -9.66 3.38
CA CYS A 40 -21.23 -8.40 3.05
C CYS A 40 -20.66 -7.18 3.77
N VAL A 41 -20.20 -7.34 5.02
CA VAL A 41 -19.61 -6.23 5.79
C VAL A 41 -18.30 -5.78 5.17
N ILE A 42 -17.38 -6.71 4.91
CA ILE A 42 -16.08 -6.40 4.29
C ILE A 42 -16.27 -5.90 2.85
N TYR A 43 -17.20 -6.52 2.10
CA TYR A 43 -17.52 -6.11 0.74
C TYR A 43 -18.06 -4.69 0.65
N ASN A 44 -18.95 -4.28 1.54
CA ASN A 44 -19.49 -2.91 1.55
C ASN A 44 -18.37 -1.87 1.81
N ILE A 45 -17.48 -2.15 2.77
CA ILE A 45 -16.33 -1.29 3.08
C ILE A 45 -15.38 -1.21 1.88
N TRP A 46 -15.08 -2.37 1.28
CA TRP A 46 -14.25 -2.47 0.08
C TRP A 46 -14.84 -1.66 -1.07
N THR A 47 -16.11 -1.87 -1.42
CA THR A 47 -16.77 -1.18 -2.54
C THR A 47 -16.84 0.33 -2.36
N GLU A 48 -16.97 0.85 -1.14
CA GLU A 48 -16.84 2.28 -0.85
C GLU A 48 -15.45 2.82 -1.18
N ILE A 49 -14.38 2.14 -0.74
CA ILE A 49 -12.99 2.52 -1.04
C ILE A 49 -12.75 2.47 -2.55
N ILE A 50 -13.21 1.41 -3.22
CA ILE A 50 -13.11 1.26 -4.67
C ILE A 50 -13.86 2.37 -5.40
N LYS A 51 -15.05 2.75 -4.94
CA LYS A 51 -15.82 3.85 -5.51
C LYS A 51 -15.06 5.17 -5.38
N GLU A 52 -14.44 5.45 -4.23
CA GLU A 52 -13.61 6.63 -4.06
C GLU A 52 -12.37 6.59 -4.98
N MET A 53 -11.65 5.47 -5.03
CA MET A 53 -10.47 5.31 -5.90
C MET A 53 -10.79 5.51 -7.38
N ASN A 54 -11.96 5.07 -7.84
CA ASN A 54 -12.40 5.29 -9.21
C ASN A 54 -12.55 6.78 -9.59
N THR A 55 -12.71 7.68 -8.63
CA THR A 55 -12.77 9.13 -8.88
C THR A 55 -11.41 9.78 -9.10
N PHE A 56 -10.32 9.07 -8.79
CA PHE A 56 -8.99 9.64 -8.81
C PHE A 56 -8.41 9.76 -10.23
N PRO A 57 -7.70 10.86 -10.55
CA PRO A 57 -7.08 11.00 -11.86
C PRO A 57 -5.98 9.96 -12.05
N LYS A 58 -5.83 9.48 -13.29
CA LYS A 58 -4.77 8.56 -13.71
C LYS A 58 -3.81 9.28 -14.67
N ASP A 59 -3.26 10.40 -14.22
CA ASP A 59 -2.28 11.17 -15.00
C ASP A 59 -0.87 10.59 -14.81
N LYS A 60 0.05 10.93 -15.74
CA LYS A 60 1.44 10.44 -15.75
C LYS A 60 2.19 10.71 -14.43
N ASP A 61 1.80 11.74 -13.67
CA ASP A 61 2.45 12.09 -12.41
C ASP A 61 1.85 11.40 -11.19
N SER A 62 0.71 10.72 -11.34
CA SER A 62 -0.01 10.09 -10.24
C SER A 62 -0.18 8.59 -10.39
N TYR A 63 -0.15 8.07 -11.61
CA TYR A 63 -0.49 6.68 -11.92
C TYR A 63 0.50 6.09 -12.93
N GLY A 64 0.91 4.84 -12.71
CA GLY A 64 1.85 4.14 -13.57
C GLY A 64 2.19 2.75 -13.01
N LEU A 65 3.21 2.11 -13.58
CA LEU A 65 3.66 0.81 -13.10
C LEU A 65 4.35 0.96 -11.73
N ILE A 66 3.87 0.22 -10.73
CA ILE A 66 4.42 0.20 -9.37
C ILE A 66 4.93 -1.20 -9.01
N HIS A 67 5.69 -1.31 -7.92
CA HIS A 67 6.14 -2.61 -7.41
C HIS A 67 4.99 -3.42 -6.80
N ASN A 68 4.08 -2.76 -6.08
CA ASN A 68 2.89 -3.35 -5.45
C ASN A 68 3.16 -4.31 -4.27
N ASP A 69 4.42 -4.52 -3.91
CA ASP A 69 4.80 -5.28 -2.71
C ASP A 69 6.14 -4.84 -2.13
N PHE A 70 6.35 -3.53 -2.05
CA PHE A 70 7.61 -2.96 -1.58
C PHE A 70 7.73 -3.09 -0.04
N HIS A 71 8.62 -3.98 0.43
CA HIS A 71 8.87 -4.19 1.87
C HIS A 71 10.31 -4.66 2.16
N GLN A 72 10.69 -4.70 3.45
CA GLN A 72 12.07 -4.98 3.90
C GLN A 72 12.63 -6.34 3.48
N TYR A 73 11.77 -7.30 3.10
CA TYR A 73 12.21 -8.59 2.58
C TYR A 73 12.36 -8.63 1.04
N ASN A 74 12.03 -7.54 0.32
CA ASN A 74 12.09 -7.44 -1.15
C ASN A 74 13.18 -6.47 -1.63
N PHE A 75 14.13 -6.14 -0.75
CA PHE A 75 15.36 -5.46 -1.13
C PHE A 75 16.49 -5.85 -0.19
N PHE A 76 17.74 -5.76 -0.67
CA PHE A 76 18.91 -5.83 0.17
C PHE A 76 19.69 -4.50 0.12
N ILE A 77 20.41 -4.23 1.21
CA ILE A 77 21.33 -3.10 1.31
C ILE A 77 22.73 -3.67 1.35
N TYR A 78 23.57 -3.27 0.39
CA TYR A 78 24.97 -3.68 0.32
C TYR A 78 25.81 -2.46 -0.04
N ASP A 79 26.82 -2.15 0.77
CA ASP A 79 27.69 -0.96 0.62
C ASP A 79 26.93 0.36 0.46
N GLY A 80 25.76 0.48 1.10
CA GLY A 80 24.91 1.67 1.03
C GLY A 80 23.95 1.72 -0.16
N ASP A 81 24.09 0.79 -1.12
CA ASP A 81 23.20 0.66 -2.27
C ASP A 81 22.01 -0.25 -1.97
N ILE A 82 20.84 0.14 -2.48
CA ILE A 82 19.60 -0.63 -2.38
C ILE A 82 19.38 -1.38 -3.68
N THR A 83 19.31 -2.71 -3.60
CA THR A 83 18.87 -3.55 -4.72
C THR A 83 17.49 -4.12 -4.42
N VAL A 84 16.51 -3.76 -5.24
CA VAL A 84 15.13 -4.22 -5.13
C VAL A 84 14.94 -5.46 -6.01
N PHE A 85 14.17 -6.43 -5.55
CA PHE A 85 13.84 -7.67 -6.26
C PHE A 85 12.38 -8.06 -6.00
N ASP A 86 11.93 -9.18 -6.57
CA ASP A 86 10.55 -9.68 -6.48
C ASP A 86 9.49 -8.76 -7.14
N PHE A 87 9.61 -8.60 -8.46
CA PHE A 87 8.70 -7.76 -9.26
C PHE A 87 7.46 -8.54 -9.75
N ASP A 88 7.16 -9.71 -9.18
CA ASP A 88 6.14 -10.63 -9.70
C ASP A 88 4.72 -10.09 -9.57
N ASP A 89 4.48 -9.17 -8.62
CA ASP A 89 3.18 -8.55 -8.37
C ASP A 89 3.02 -7.14 -8.95
N CYS A 90 3.98 -6.68 -9.77
CA CYS A 90 3.92 -5.37 -10.40
C CYS A 90 2.62 -5.17 -11.20
N LEU A 91 1.98 -4.03 -11.01
CA LEU A 91 0.76 -3.65 -11.73
C LEU A 91 0.68 -2.13 -11.88
N TYR A 92 -0.22 -1.67 -12.75
CA TYR A 92 -0.50 -0.24 -12.88
C TYR A 92 -1.38 0.22 -11.72
N HIS A 93 -0.89 1.18 -10.93
CA HIS A 93 -1.60 1.76 -9.79
C HIS A 93 -1.18 3.22 -9.57
N TRP A 94 -1.88 3.91 -8.67
CA TRP A 94 -1.43 5.19 -8.16
C TRP A 94 -0.12 5.04 -7.37
N TYR A 95 0.88 5.87 -7.67
CA TYR A 95 2.21 5.84 -7.02
C TYR A 95 2.14 5.97 -5.50
N ILE A 96 1.17 6.72 -4.98
CA ILE A 96 0.99 6.86 -3.53
C ILE A 96 0.56 5.54 -2.87
N CYS A 97 -0.04 4.62 -3.61
CA CYS A 97 -0.38 3.30 -3.08
C CYS A 97 0.89 2.50 -2.78
N ASP A 98 1.90 2.52 -3.65
CA ASP A 98 3.18 1.84 -3.40
C ASP A 98 3.89 2.43 -2.17
N VAL A 99 3.81 3.76 -1.99
CA VAL A 99 4.29 4.45 -0.78
C VAL A 99 3.51 3.97 0.46
N ALA A 100 2.19 3.88 0.38
CA ALA A 100 1.36 3.38 1.48
C ALA A 100 1.65 1.90 1.81
N ILE A 101 1.95 1.07 0.81
CA ILE A 101 2.37 -0.33 0.99
C ILE A 101 3.69 -0.40 1.76
N ALA A 102 4.67 0.43 1.43
CA ALA A 102 5.93 0.50 2.17
C ALA A 102 5.73 0.94 3.64
N ILE A 103 4.85 1.91 3.89
CA ILE A 103 4.47 2.34 5.25
C ILE A 103 3.72 1.24 5.99
N TYR A 104 2.79 0.56 5.31
CA TYR A 104 2.00 -0.53 5.87
C TYR A 104 2.91 -1.66 6.38
N HIS A 105 3.83 -2.12 5.55
CA HIS A 105 4.75 -3.21 5.88
C HIS A 105 5.80 -2.80 6.92
N SER A 106 6.33 -1.57 6.86
CA SER A 106 7.30 -1.11 7.87
C SER A 106 6.68 -1.09 9.27
N LEU A 107 5.43 -0.67 9.41
CA LEU A 107 4.70 -0.68 10.68
C LEU A 107 4.51 -2.08 11.26
N GLN A 108 4.49 -3.13 10.43
CA GLN A 108 4.39 -4.52 10.90
C GLN A 108 5.64 -5.00 11.65
N THR A 109 6.77 -4.32 11.52
CA THR A 109 7.99 -4.65 12.28
C THR A 109 7.87 -4.33 13.77
N ILE A 110 6.90 -3.50 14.15
CA ILE A 110 6.61 -3.14 15.54
C ILE A 110 5.35 -3.87 16.01
N SER A 111 5.38 -4.40 17.24
CA SER A 111 4.25 -5.11 17.84
C SER A 111 2.98 -4.25 17.86
N VAL A 112 1.84 -4.84 17.51
CA VAL A 112 0.51 -4.17 17.61
C VAL A 112 0.14 -3.77 19.03
N LYS A 113 0.75 -4.41 20.05
CA LYS A 113 0.54 -4.07 21.46
C LYS A 113 1.30 -2.80 21.88
N SER A 114 2.34 -2.43 21.15
CA SER A 114 3.15 -1.23 21.40
C SER A 114 2.59 -0.02 20.65
N VAL A 115 1.39 0.42 21.01
CA VAL A 115 0.65 1.47 20.28
C VAL A 115 1.46 2.77 20.12
N GLN A 116 2.06 3.27 21.20
CA GLN A 116 2.82 4.52 21.17
C GLN A 116 4.09 4.40 20.31
N GLU A 117 4.85 3.32 20.49
CA GLU A 117 6.05 3.04 19.70
C GLU A 117 5.74 2.92 18.21
N ARG A 118 4.62 2.27 17.85
CA ARG A 118 4.14 2.18 16.47
C ARG A 118 3.87 3.54 15.85
N VAL A 119 3.23 4.45 16.59
CA VAL A 119 2.93 5.80 16.12
C VAL A 119 4.22 6.60 15.93
N GLU A 120 5.12 6.57 16.92
CA GLU A 120 6.41 7.26 16.86
C GLU A 120 7.28 6.77 15.70
N PHE A 121 7.40 5.45 15.55
CA PHE A 121 8.09 4.83 14.43
C PHE A 121 7.43 5.20 13.11
N GLY A 122 6.09 5.11 13.02
CA GLY A 122 5.35 5.42 11.81
C GLY A 122 5.53 6.87 11.34
N ILE A 123 5.57 7.84 12.26
CA ILE A 123 5.86 9.24 11.95
C ILE A 123 7.28 9.34 11.38
N LYS A 124 8.29 8.84 12.12
CA LYS A 124 9.70 8.93 11.73
C LYS A 124 9.98 8.25 10.40
N PHE A 125 9.41 7.06 10.19
CA PHE A 125 9.53 6.30 8.95
C PHE A 125 8.91 7.08 7.80
N THR A 126 7.65 7.52 7.94
CA THR A 126 6.93 8.21 6.86
C THR A 126 7.62 9.51 6.48
N GLU A 127 8.07 10.30 7.45
CA GLU A 127 8.82 11.55 7.21
C GLU A 127 10.10 11.29 6.41
N SER A 128 10.92 10.36 6.88
CA SER A 128 12.20 10.03 6.25
C SER A 128 12.00 9.44 4.85
N PHE A 129 11.01 8.56 4.70
CA PHE A 129 10.68 7.92 3.44
C PHE A 129 10.16 8.93 2.40
N LEU A 130 9.21 9.79 2.79
CA LEU A 130 8.68 10.82 1.89
C LEU A 130 9.76 11.83 1.51
N LYS A 131 10.63 12.24 2.45
CA LYS A 131 11.74 13.14 2.14
C LYS A 131 12.62 12.56 1.03
N GLY A 132 13.13 11.34 1.19
CA GLY A 132 13.97 10.69 0.18
C GLY A 132 13.21 10.36 -1.12
N TYR A 133 11.91 10.04 -1.03
CA TYR A 133 11.08 9.86 -2.22
C TYR A 133 10.98 11.15 -3.04
N LEU A 134 10.76 12.28 -2.38
CA LEU A 134 10.55 13.60 -2.99
C LEU A 134 11.81 14.22 -3.60
N GLU A 135 12.99 13.71 -3.24
CA GLU A 135 14.26 14.08 -3.90
C GLU A 135 14.34 13.52 -5.34
N GLU A 136 13.63 12.42 -5.61
CA GLU A 136 13.78 11.65 -6.85
C GLU A 136 12.50 11.62 -7.70
N ASN A 137 11.33 11.91 -7.11
CA ASN A 137 10.06 11.99 -7.83
C ASN A 137 9.10 12.99 -7.16
N LYS A 138 8.30 13.68 -7.98
CA LYS A 138 7.29 14.63 -7.49
C LYS A 138 5.95 13.93 -7.33
N ILE A 139 5.29 14.20 -6.20
CA ILE A 139 3.89 13.86 -5.99
C ILE A 139 3.14 15.08 -5.44
N LYS A 140 1.94 15.34 -5.95
CA LYS A 140 1.11 16.46 -5.48
C LYS A 140 0.71 16.21 -4.03
N GLU A 141 0.72 17.26 -3.21
CA GLU A 141 0.38 17.22 -1.79
C GLU A 141 -0.96 16.54 -1.49
N LYS A 142 -1.97 16.75 -2.35
CA LYS A 142 -3.29 16.11 -2.25
C LYS A 142 -3.24 14.57 -2.21
N TRP A 143 -2.16 13.95 -2.68
CA TRP A 143 -1.99 12.50 -2.60
C TRP A 143 -1.55 12.06 -1.21
N ILE A 144 -0.82 12.90 -0.46
CA ILE A 144 -0.46 12.61 0.93
C ILE A 144 -1.74 12.46 1.78
N ASP A 145 -2.77 13.26 1.51
CA ASP A 145 -4.10 13.12 2.13
C ASP A 145 -4.78 11.77 1.87
N ARG A 146 -4.33 11.02 0.86
CA ARG A 146 -4.89 9.72 0.48
C ARG A 146 -4.15 8.54 1.08
N ILE A 147 -3.02 8.75 1.77
CA ILE A 147 -2.28 7.65 2.43
C ILE A 147 -3.20 6.84 3.36
N PRO A 148 -4.04 7.44 4.24
CA PRO A 148 -4.95 6.65 5.08
C PRO A 148 -5.87 5.72 4.29
N LEU A 149 -6.42 6.19 3.17
CA LEU A 149 -7.27 5.37 2.30
C LEU A 149 -6.49 4.18 1.70
N PHE A 150 -5.24 4.40 1.25
CA PHE A 150 -4.44 3.32 0.68
C PHE A 150 -3.90 2.34 1.73
N LEU A 151 -3.69 2.79 2.97
CA LEU A 151 -3.40 1.90 4.11
C LEU A 151 -4.60 0.99 4.40
N GLU A 152 -5.81 1.55 4.39
CA GLU A 152 -7.04 0.79 4.56
C GLU A 152 -7.29 -0.20 3.40
N TYR A 153 -7.11 0.24 2.15
CA TYR A 153 -7.14 -0.62 0.97
C TYR A 153 -6.18 -1.81 1.15
N ARG A 154 -4.90 -1.56 1.47
CA ARG A 154 -3.92 -2.64 1.64
C ARG A 154 -4.24 -3.55 2.83
N ARG A 155 -4.81 -3.01 3.91
CA ARG A 155 -5.27 -3.79 5.06
C ARG A 155 -6.37 -4.78 4.68
N ILE A 156 -7.34 -4.36 3.88
CA ILE A 156 -8.43 -5.23 3.40
C ILE A 156 -7.89 -6.30 2.45
N CYS A 157 -7.04 -5.93 1.48
CA CYS A 157 -6.39 -6.90 0.59
C CYS A 157 -5.62 -7.97 1.39
N SER A 158 -4.84 -7.54 2.39
CA SER A 158 -4.06 -8.45 3.24
C SER A 158 -4.97 -9.33 4.10
N TYR A 159 -6.03 -8.78 4.70
CA TYR A 159 -7.00 -9.56 5.47
C TYR A 159 -7.65 -10.65 4.61
N ASN A 160 -8.14 -10.29 3.43
CA ASN A 160 -8.80 -11.22 2.52
C ASN A 160 -7.84 -12.31 2.01
N PHE A 161 -6.63 -11.93 1.61
CA PHE A 161 -5.61 -12.88 1.18
C PHE A 161 -5.29 -13.90 2.28
N ILE A 162 -4.99 -13.41 3.50
CA ILE A 162 -4.62 -14.26 4.65
C ILE A 162 -5.80 -15.14 5.06
N LEU A 163 -7.02 -14.60 5.09
CA LEU A 163 -8.24 -15.35 5.42
C LEU A 163 -8.42 -16.53 4.48
N LYS A 164 -8.38 -16.28 3.17
CA LYS A 164 -8.59 -17.31 2.14
C LYS A 164 -7.44 -18.31 2.10
N LEU A 165 -6.20 -17.85 2.29
CA LEU A 165 -5.03 -18.73 2.37
C LEU A 165 -5.10 -19.67 3.58
N TRP A 166 -5.37 -19.14 4.79
CA TRP A 166 -5.36 -19.95 6.01
C TRP A 166 -6.58 -20.87 6.13
N ARG A 167 -7.74 -20.49 5.60
CA ARG A 167 -8.95 -21.35 5.57
C ARG A 167 -8.79 -22.63 4.75
N LYS A 168 -7.72 -22.76 3.95
CA LYS A 168 -7.36 -24.03 3.30
C LYS A 168 -6.96 -25.12 4.31
N ASN A 169 -6.69 -24.75 5.57
CA ASN A 169 -6.33 -25.64 6.66
C ASN A 169 -7.13 -25.31 7.93
N GLU A 170 -6.97 -26.11 8.98
CA GLU A 170 -7.50 -25.76 10.31
C GLU A 170 -6.67 -24.62 10.93
N LEU A 171 -7.35 -23.57 11.40
CA LEU A 171 -6.70 -22.41 11.99
C LEU A 171 -6.36 -22.67 13.46
N ASN A 172 -5.14 -22.33 13.87
CA ASN A 172 -4.78 -22.26 15.29
C ASN A 172 -5.35 -20.99 15.96
N ASP A 173 -5.28 -20.94 17.29
CA ASP A 173 -5.87 -19.83 18.06
C ASP A 173 -5.22 -18.48 17.77
N CYS A 174 -3.91 -18.44 17.53
CA CYS A 174 -3.21 -17.21 17.14
C CYS A 174 -3.69 -16.68 15.78
N GLN A 175 -3.90 -17.55 14.80
CA GLN A 175 -4.42 -17.19 13.48
C GLN A 175 -5.87 -16.68 13.57
N LYS A 176 -6.72 -17.36 14.35
CA LYS A 176 -8.10 -16.93 14.60
C LYS A 176 -8.14 -15.56 15.27
N GLU A 177 -7.28 -15.33 16.26
CA GLU A 177 -7.19 -14.06 16.98
C GLU A 177 -6.67 -12.93 16.09
N TYR A 178 -5.65 -13.21 15.26
CA TYR A 178 -5.13 -12.24 14.30
C TYR A 178 -6.20 -11.79 13.30
N LEU A 179 -6.92 -12.74 12.68
CA LEU A 179 -8.01 -12.44 11.74
C LEU A 179 -9.18 -11.70 12.42
N ARG A 180 -9.55 -12.08 13.65
CA ARG A 180 -10.58 -11.39 14.43
C ARG A 180 -10.21 -9.93 14.69
N ASN A 181 -8.96 -9.66 15.07
CA ASN A 181 -8.49 -8.30 15.30
C ASN A 181 -8.43 -7.47 14.00
N MET A 182 -7.95 -8.04 12.90
CA MET A 182 -7.98 -7.35 11.60
C MET A 182 -9.42 -6.99 11.19
N ARG A 183 -10.34 -7.96 11.28
CA ARG A 183 -11.75 -7.77 10.96
C ARG A 183 -12.37 -6.67 11.83
N TYR A 184 -12.22 -6.76 13.15
CA TYR A 184 -12.76 -5.77 14.09
C TYR A 184 -12.31 -4.34 13.72
N ASN A 185 -11.03 -4.16 13.40
CA ASN A 185 -10.50 -2.86 13.02
C ASN A 185 -11.09 -2.34 11.70
N ILE A 186 -11.27 -3.22 10.70
CA ILE A 186 -11.88 -2.88 9.40
C ILE A 186 -13.35 -2.49 9.61
N GLU A 187 -14.13 -3.33 10.29
CA GLU A 187 -15.56 -3.13 10.52
C GLU A 187 -15.86 -1.83 11.27
N ASN A 188 -15.03 -1.50 12.26
CA ASN A 188 -15.19 -0.29 13.08
C ASN A 188 -14.47 0.94 12.51
N ARG A 189 -13.93 0.85 11.28
CA ARG A 189 -13.18 1.93 10.62
C ARG A 189 -12.07 2.52 11.49
N ILE A 190 -11.45 1.69 12.32
CA ILE A 190 -10.30 2.09 13.14
C ILE A 190 -9.14 2.32 12.19
N PRO A 191 -8.56 3.53 12.10
CA PRO A 191 -7.45 3.80 11.20
C PRO A 191 -6.30 2.83 11.43
N TYR A 192 -5.64 2.35 10.36
CA TYR A 192 -4.49 1.46 10.49
C TYR A 192 -3.40 2.00 11.42
N ILE A 193 -3.17 3.31 11.40
CA ILE A 193 -2.28 4.02 12.31
C ILE A 193 -2.80 5.44 12.56
N ASN A 194 -2.71 5.91 13.81
CA ASN A 194 -3.17 7.25 14.19
C ASN A 194 -2.09 8.31 13.95
N ILE A 195 -1.86 8.66 12.68
CA ILE A 195 -0.91 9.69 12.25
C ILE A 195 -1.66 10.80 11.52
N ASP A 196 -1.39 12.05 11.86
CA ASP A 196 -1.86 13.21 11.12
C ASP A 196 -0.99 13.44 9.87
N PHE A 197 -1.26 12.68 8.80
CA PHE A 197 -0.51 12.77 7.54
C PHE A 197 -0.57 14.17 6.90
N LYS A 198 -1.52 15.03 7.29
CA LYS A 198 -1.59 16.41 6.80
C LYS A 198 -0.40 17.25 7.27
N ARG A 199 0.20 16.92 8.41
CA ARG A 199 1.41 17.64 8.89
C ARG A 199 2.61 17.39 7.99
N LEU A 200 2.63 16.26 7.29
CA LEU A 200 3.71 15.83 6.40
C LEU A 200 3.70 16.55 5.05
N LYS A 201 2.64 17.30 4.76
CA LYS A 201 2.48 18.09 3.53
C LYS A 201 3.57 19.13 3.33
N LYS A 202 4.05 19.72 4.42
CA LYS A 202 5.12 20.72 4.42
C LYS A 202 6.41 20.18 3.78
N LEU A 203 6.66 18.87 3.85
CA LEU A 203 7.80 18.23 3.18
C LEU A 203 7.74 18.37 1.66
N SER A 204 6.53 18.41 1.08
CA SER A 204 6.33 18.59 -0.37
C SER A 204 6.52 20.03 -0.86
N GLU A 205 6.44 21.00 0.05
CA GLU A 205 6.61 22.43 -0.26
C GLU A 205 8.09 22.84 -0.25
N SER A 206 8.91 22.23 0.61
CA SER A 206 10.34 22.56 0.78
C SER A 206 11.23 22.13 -0.40
N ASN A 207 10.76 21.24 -1.28
CA ASN A 207 11.51 20.77 -2.46
C ASN A 207 11.20 21.58 -3.75
N LYS A 208 10.82 22.85 -3.61
CA LYS A 208 10.59 23.79 -4.74
C LYS A 208 11.84 24.60 -5.15
N LEU A 209 13.03 24.24 -4.69
CA LEU A 209 14.29 24.86 -5.13
C LEU A 209 14.77 24.27 -6.46
#